data_AF-T0T3N0-F1
#
_entry.id   AF-T0T3N0-F1
#
_cell.length_a   1.000
_cell.length_b   1.000
_cell.length_c   1.000
_cell.angle_alpha   90.00
_cell.angle_beta   90.00
_cell.angle_gamma   90.00
#
_symmetry.space_group_name_H-M   'P 1'
#
loop_
_entity.id
_entity.type
_entity.pdbx_description
1 polymer ?
#
loop_
_entity_poly.entity_id
_entity_poly.type
_entity_poly.pdbx_seq_one_letter_code
_entity_poly.pdbx_strand_id
1 'polypeptide(L)'
;MHLWPFRQSAQTILDQCYQASYATDYVYENIFNVRVSDKSEELLELLSHSSLEVLSEKDNSFVIKASLKNWHLSESLLEGINNLPEASVSCRYK
;
A
#
# COMPACT_ATOMS: atom_id res chain seq x y z
N MET A 1 2.00 7.92 -38.76
CA MET A 1 2.45 8.24 -37.39
C MET A 1 1.76 7.25 -36.46
N HIS A 2 2.48 6.25 -35.96
CA HIS A 2 1.92 5.28 -35.01
C HIS A 2 2.02 5.91 -33.61
N LEU A 3 0.90 6.41 -33.10
CA LEU A 3 0.78 6.80 -31.70
C LEU A 3 0.63 5.50 -30.90
N TRP A 4 1.71 5.04 -30.28
CA TRP A 4 1.62 4.02 -29.25
C TRP A 4 0.69 4.53 -28.15
N PRO A 5 -0.35 3.78 -27.75
CA PRO A 5 -0.99 4.07 -26.48
C PRO A 5 0.07 3.82 -25.42
N PHE A 6 0.57 4.89 -24.78
CA PHE A 6 1.20 4.76 -23.48
C PHE A 6 0.20 3.99 -22.63
N ARG A 7 0.51 2.73 -22.31
CA ARG A 7 -0.18 2.02 -21.24
C ARG A 7 -0.05 2.93 -20.02
N GLN A 8 -1.15 3.53 -19.64
CA GLN A 8 -1.31 4.16 -18.34
C GLN A 8 -1.19 3.00 -17.35
N SER A 9 0.04 2.63 -16.96
CA SER A 9 0.25 1.73 -15.84
C SER A 9 -0.47 2.40 -14.68
N ALA A 10 -1.57 1.81 -14.22
CA ALA A 10 -2.30 2.33 -13.07
C ALA A 10 -1.27 2.55 -11.97
N GLN A 11 -1.09 3.80 -11.56
CA GLN A 11 -0.08 4.15 -10.57
C GLN A 11 -0.44 3.42 -9.28
N THR A 12 0.46 2.61 -8.75
CA THR A 12 0.20 1.80 -7.55
C THR A 12 0.14 2.70 -6.33
N ILE A 13 -0.48 2.23 -5.24
CA ILE A 13 -0.58 2.99 -4.00
C ILE A 13 0.82 3.30 -3.43
N LEU A 14 1.76 2.36 -3.55
CA LEU A 14 3.14 2.59 -3.13
C LEU A 14 3.78 3.73 -3.92
N ASP A 15 3.66 3.72 -5.25
CA ASP A 15 4.23 4.78 -6.10
C ASP A 15 3.55 6.13 -5.85
N GLN A 16 2.21 6.15 -5.74
CA GLN A 16 1.45 7.37 -5.44
C GLN A 16 1.90 8.02 -4.12
N CYS A 17 1.98 7.24 -3.04
CA CYS A 17 2.37 7.76 -1.72
C CYS A 17 3.85 8.16 -1.67
N TYR A 18 4.71 7.41 -2.35
CA TYR A 18 6.13 7.74 -2.48
C TYR A 18 6.33 9.08 -3.20
N GLN A 19 5.70 9.28 -4.36
CA GLN A 19 5.76 10.54 -5.10
C GLN A 19 5.15 11.71 -4.29
N ALA A 20 4.04 11.48 -3.59
CA ALA A 20 3.42 12.49 -2.73
C ALA A 20 4.32 12.90 -1.55
N SER A 21 5.04 11.94 -0.96
CA SER A 21 5.99 12.20 0.11
C SER A 21 7.13 13.11 -0.35
N TYR A 22 7.62 12.89 -1.58
CA TYR A 22 8.66 13.70 -2.20
C TYR A 22 8.19 15.12 -2.52
N ALA A 23 6.92 15.28 -2.91
CA ALA A 23 6.36 16.56 -3.32
C ALA A 23 5.91 17.46 -2.16
N THR A 24 5.41 16.87 -1.06
CA THR A 24 4.68 17.62 -0.02
C THR A 24 5.25 17.51 1.38
N ASP A 25 6.20 16.59 1.63
CA ASP A 25 6.77 16.28 2.95
C ASP A 25 5.76 15.89 4.05
N TYR A 26 4.44 15.99 3.83
CA TYR A 26 3.40 15.69 4.81
C TYR A 26 2.98 14.21 4.83
N VAL A 27 3.48 13.42 3.90
CA VAL A 27 3.14 12.01 3.74
C VAL A 27 4.39 11.17 3.99
N TYR A 28 4.25 10.03 4.64
CA TYR A 28 5.34 9.06 4.73
C TYR A 28 5.51 8.32 3.40
N GLU A 29 6.75 8.14 2.98
CA GLU A 29 7.09 7.49 1.70
C GLU A 29 6.64 6.02 1.61
N ASN A 30 6.60 5.32 2.75
CA ASN A 30 6.38 3.88 2.80
C ASN A 30 5.55 3.41 4.00
N ILE A 31 4.79 4.31 4.64
CA ILE A 31 3.89 3.96 5.73
C ILE A 31 2.45 4.21 5.27
N PHE A 32 1.59 3.24 5.54
CA PHE A 32 0.22 3.19 5.04
C PHE A 32 -0.77 2.94 6.17
N ASN A 33 -1.96 3.50 6.03
CA ASN A 33 -3.12 3.10 6.81
C ASN A 33 -3.92 2.07 6.02
N VAL A 34 -4.17 0.92 6.63
CA VAL A 34 -5.09 -0.10 6.11
C VAL A 34 -6.32 -0.09 7.01
N ARG A 35 -7.48 0.25 6.45
CA ARG A 35 -8.77 0.10 7.14
C ARG A 35 -9.45 -1.12 6.60
N VAL A 36 -9.98 -1.94 7.50
CA VAL A 36 -10.72 -3.14 7.10
C VAL A 36 -12.10 -3.16 7.75
N SER A 37 -13.04 -3.85 7.11
CA SER A 37 -14.38 -4.07 7.64
C SER A 37 -14.45 -5.38 8.42
N ASP A 38 -13.70 -6.38 7.96
CA ASP A 38 -13.53 -7.70 8.56
C ASP A 38 -12.06 -8.13 8.44
N LYS A 39 -11.59 -9.01 9.33
CA LYS A 39 -10.22 -9.53 9.31
C LYS A 39 -10.24 -10.93 8.70
N SER A 40 -10.30 -11.00 7.38
CA SER A 40 -10.23 -12.26 6.65
C SER A 40 -8.88 -12.94 6.82
N GLU A 41 -8.86 -14.27 6.66
CA GLU A 41 -7.61 -15.05 6.71
C GLU A 41 -6.64 -14.62 5.59
N GLU A 42 -7.17 -14.30 4.42
CA GLU A 42 -6.40 -13.79 3.28
C GLU A 42 -5.69 -12.47 3.60
N LEU A 43 -6.39 -11.52 4.22
CA LEU A 43 -5.76 -10.28 4.69
C LEU A 43 -4.61 -10.55 5.66
N LEU A 44 -4.84 -11.44 6.64
CA LEU A 44 -3.83 -11.76 7.65
C LEU A 44 -2.60 -12.45 7.05
N GLU A 45 -2.79 -13.30 6.03
CA GLU A 45 -1.71 -13.93 5.29
C GLU A 45 -0.86 -12.87 4.55
N LEU A 46 -1.50 -11.94 3.83
CA LEU A 46 -0.82 -10.85 3.13
C LEU A 46 -0.03 -9.94 4.09
N LEU A 47 -0.64 -9.58 5.22
CA LEU A 47 -0.02 -8.74 6.26
C LEU A 47 1.14 -9.44 6.99
N SER A 48 1.17 -10.78 6.99
CA SER A 48 2.23 -11.57 7.64
C SER A 48 3.49 -11.69 6.79
N HIS A 49 3.47 -11.20 5.54
CA HIS A 49 4.63 -11.27 4.66
C HIS A 49 5.76 -10.34 5.12
N SER A 50 7.00 -10.83 5.12
CA SER A 50 8.20 -10.08 5.55
C SER A 50 8.52 -8.76 4.82
N SER A 51 7.83 -8.46 3.72
CA SER A 51 7.99 -7.18 3.00
C SER A 51 7.05 -6.10 3.52
N LEU A 52 6.11 -6.48 4.39
CA LEU A 52 5.26 -5.60 5.17
C LEU A 52 5.61 -5.77 6.66
N GLU A 53 5.61 -4.66 7.38
CA GLU A 53 5.79 -4.64 8.84
C GLU A 53 4.56 -3.96 9.44
N VAL A 54 3.81 -4.68 10.28
CA VAL A 54 2.70 -4.09 11.03
C VAL A 54 3.26 -3.30 12.21
N LEU A 55 3.16 -1.97 12.14
CA LEU A 55 3.64 -1.06 13.17
C LEU A 55 2.63 -0.89 14.32
N SER A 56 1.33 -0.93 13.99
CA SER A 56 0.25 -0.76 14.95
C SER A 56 -1.03 -1.40 14.43
N GLU A 57 -1.81 -1.95 15.35
CA GLU A 57 -3.15 -2.47 15.11
C GLU A 57 -4.10 -1.87 16.13
N LYS A 58 -5.24 -1.36 15.67
CA LYS A 58 -6.31 -0.86 16.52
C LYS A 58 -7.67 -1.16 15.88
N ASP A 59 -8.51 -1.91 16.58
CA ASP A 59 -9.82 -2.34 16.10
C ASP A 59 -9.69 -3.01 14.71
N ASN A 60 -10.25 -2.39 13.67
CA ASN A 60 -10.13 -2.82 12.28
C ASN A 60 -9.25 -1.87 11.44
N SER A 61 -8.21 -1.33 12.04
CA SER A 61 -7.25 -0.45 11.38
C SER A 61 -5.83 -0.87 11.69
N PHE A 62 -5.01 -0.99 10.65
CA PHE A 62 -3.60 -1.30 10.73
C PHE A 62 -2.77 -0.14 10.21
N VAL A 63 -1.63 0.09 10.84
CA VAL A 63 -0.56 0.91 10.29
C VAL A 63 0.53 -0.04 9.85
N ILE A 64 0.81 -0.06 8.55
CA ILE A 64 1.83 -0.93 7.99
C ILE A 64 2.93 -0.12 7.34
N LYS A 65 4.13 -0.69 7.33
CA LYS A 65 5.29 -0.16 6.66
C LYS A 65 5.73 -1.12 5.56
N ALA A 66 5.87 -0.60 4.35
CA ALA A 66 6.35 -1.35 3.21
C ALA A 66 7.87 -1.32 3.09
N SER A 67 8.48 -2.44 2.71
CA SER A 67 9.92 -2.52 2.47
C SER A 67 10.29 -1.91 1.12
N LEU A 68 10.99 -0.78 1.16
CA LEU A 68 11.55 -0.16 -0.04
C LEU A 68 12.67 -0.98 -0.69
N LYS A 69 13.30 -1.90 0.06
CA LYS A 69 14.31 -2.83 -0.49
C LYS A 69 13.69 -3.85 -1.45
N ASN A 70 12.45 -4.27 -1.16
CA ASN A 70 11.67 -5.20 -1.97
C ASN A 70 10.47 -4.46 -2.57
N TRP A 71 10.75 -3.40 -3.34
CA TRP A 71 9.71 -2.50 -3.87
C TRP A 71 8.57 -3.24 -4.58
N HIS A 72 8.89 -4.00 -5.64
CA HIS A 72 7.89 -4.69 -6.46
C HIS A 72 7.02 -5.67 -5.68
N LEU A 73 7.60 -6.33 -4.68
CA LEU A 73 6.87 -7.27 -3.84
C LEU A 73 5.96 -6.53 -2.86
N SER A 74 6.46 -5.49 -2.21
CA SER A 74 5.65 -4.66 -1.30
C SER A 74 4.51 -3.98 -2.05
N GLU A 75 4.76 -3.50 -3.27
CA GLU A 75 3.76 -2.96 -4.17
C GLU A 75 2.68 -4.00 -4.47
N SER A 76 3.06 -5.19 -4.92
CA SER A 76 2.11 -6.27 -5.21
C SER A 76 1.26 -6.67 -4.00
N LEU A 77 1.86 -6.70 -2.80
CA LEU A 77 1.15 -7.01 -1.56
C LEU A 77 0.18 -5.89 -1.17
N LEU A 78 0.58 -4.62 -1.28
CA LEU A 78 -0.29 -3.47 -1.00
C LEU A 78 -1.48 -3.41 -1.96
N GLU A 79 -1.24 -3.63 -3.26
CA GLU A 79 -2.30 -3.72 -4.25
C GLU A 79 -3.19 -4.94 -3.99
N GLY A 80 -2.62 -6.08 -3.59
CA GLY A 80 -3.36 -7.26 -3.16
C GLY A 80 -4.33 -6.95 -2.03
N ILE A 81 -3.84 -6.29 -0.97
CA ILE A 81 -4.67 -5.85 0.16
C ILE A 81 -5.73 -4.85 -0.32
N ASN A 82 -5.39 -3.87 -1.15
CA ASN A 82 -6.33 -2.84 -1.61
C ASN A 82 -7.40 -3.37 -2.59
N ASN A 83 -7.15 -4.52 -3.21
CA ASN A 83 -8.11 -5.20 -4.07
C ASN A 83 -9.09 -6.08 -3.27
N LEU A 84 -8.82 -6.35 -1.98
CA LEU A 84 -9.78 -7.05 -1.12
C LEU A 84 -11.00 -6.15 -0.87
N PRO A 85 -12.24 -6.66 -1.02
CA PRO A 85 -13.45 -5.85 -0.87
C PRO A 85 -13.65 -5.32 0.55
N GLU A 86 -13.09 -5.99 1.55
CA GLU A 86 -13.17 -5.60 2.95
C GLU A 86 -12.09 -4.59 3.37
N ALA A 87 -11.08 -4.31 2.53
CA ALA A 87 -9.92 -3.51 2.90
C ALA A 87 -9.76 -2.26 2.03
N SER A 88 -9.11 -1.25 2.59
CA SER A 88 -8.74 -0.03 1.87
C SER A 88 -7.38 0.44 2.38
N VAL A 89 -6.47 0.71 1.44
CA VAL A 89 -5.12 1.17 1.73
C VAL A 89 -5.00 2.65 1.36
N SER A 90 -4.35 3.44 2.22
CA SER A 90 -4.13 4.87 1.99
C SER A 90 -2.79 5.33 2.54
N CYS A 91 -2.24 6.42 2.00
CA CYS A 91 -1.01 7.01 2.51
C CYS A 91 -1.18 7.45 3.97
N ARG A 92 -0.12 7.28 4.77
CA ARG A 92 -0.05 7.82 6.13
C ARG A 92 0.48 9.26 6.09
N TYR A 93 -0.20 10.18 6.75
CA TYR A 93 0.27 11.55 6.96
C TYR A 93 1.15 11.63 8.23
N LYS A 94 2.15 12.53 8.21
CA LYS A 94 3.09 12.79 9.32
C LYS A 94 2.43 13.57 10.47
#